data_AF-A0A7Z2QAQ5-F1
#
_entry.id   AF-A0A7Z2QAQ5-F1
#
_cell.length_a   1.000
_cell.length_b   1.000
_cell.length_c   1.000
_cell.angle_alpha   90.00
_cell.angle_beta   90.00
_cell.angle_gamma   90.00
#
_symmetry.space_group_name_H-M   'P 1'
#
loop_
_entity.id
_entity.type
_entity.pdbx_description
1 polymer ?
#
loop_
_entity_poly.entity_id
_entity_poly.type
_entity_poly.pdbx_seq_one_letter_code
_entity_poly.pdbx_strand_id
1 'polypeptide(L)'
;MSNIFFPDDETELGKVMRIFEQEFEVRNNWIREASINFNQALSVKPSFNAFNHAISIINHAMVLVRIIDLDAIGSRDVLRSKERAKILHERNPRMLPPPETLRNIRNDFEHLEERMDRWATSTYEKQYIDLAIGNGYLLRGSEMDTFRKLEGTKLKFWNNEVDLQEVIDWVEETNRIIIDNNNKRF
;
A
#
# COMPACT_ATOMS: atom_id res chain seq x y z
N MET A 1 16.08 -29.71 1.59
CA MET A 1 17.09 -28.77 2.09
C MET A 1 16.33 -27.56 2.62
N SER A 2 16.55 -27.14 3.87
CA SER A 2 15.98 -25.87 4.34
C SER A 2 16.73 -24.76 3.64
N ASN A 3 16.02 -23.98 2.82
CA ASN A 3 16.60 -22.76 2.28
C ASN A 3 16.60 -21.73 3.43
N ILE A 4 17.78 -21.47 3.99
CA ILE A 4 18.00 -20.38 4.95
C ILE A 4 18.52 -19.21 4.12
N PHE A 5 17.76 -18.12 4.05
CA PHE A 5 18.11 -16.93 3.27
C PHE A 5 18.70 -15.80 4.12
N PHE A 6 18.48 -15.82 5.44
CA PHE A 6 19.02 -14.83 6.38
C PHE A 6 20.11 -15.43 7.29
N PRO A 7 21.02 -14.61 7.84
CA PRO A 7 22.09 -15.12 8.70
C PRO A 7 21.54 -15.78 9.98
N ASP A 8 22.13 -16.90 10.39
CA ASP A 8 21.85 -17.54 11.69
C ASP A 8 22.54 -16.82 12.86
N ASP A 9 23.60 -16.05 12.59
CA ASP A 9 24.26 -15.24 13.60
C ASP A 9 23.39 -14.04 14.00
N GLU A 10 23.01 -13.95 15.27
CA GLU A 10 22.08 -12.92 15.76
C GLU A 10 22.61 -11.49 15.56
N THR A 11 23.94 -11.29 15.57
CA THR A 11 24.52 -9.96 15.35
C THR A 11 24.36 -9.54 13.90
N GLU A 12 24.70 -10.41 12.95
CA GLU A 12 24.51 -10.16 11.52
C GLU A 12 23.02 -10.08 11.14
N LEU A 13 22.19 -10.97 11.69
CA LEU A 13 20.73 -10.91 11.52
C LEU A 13 20.16 -9.60 12.08
N GLY A 14 20.68 -9.13 13.22
CA GLY A 14 20.41 -7.81 13.79
C GLY A 14 20.64 -6.68 12.79
N LYS A 15 21.81 -6.65 12.16
CA LYS A 15 22.18 -5.64 11.15
C LYS A 15 21.28 -5.69 9.92
N VAL A 16 21.02 -6.89 9.38
CA VAL A 16 20.20 -7.04 8.16
C VAL A 16 18.75 -6.63 8.42
N MET A 17 18.15 -7.06 9.54
CA MET A 17 16.77 -6.68 9.86
C MET A 17 16.62 -5.20 10.16
N ARG A 18 17.65 -4.57 10.74
CA ARG A 18 17.66 -3.12 10.97
C ARG A 18 17.46 -2.32 9.69
N ILE A 19 17.93 -2.81 8.54
CA ILE A 19 17.70 -2.17 7.23
C ILE A 19 16.20 -2.16 6.90
N PHE A 20 15.49 -3.28 7.10
CA PHE A 20 14.06 -3.35 6.84
C PHE A 20 13.26 -2.49 7.84
N GLU A 21 13.66 -2.46 9.11
CA GLU A 21 13.04 -1.62 10.14
C GLU A 21 13.27 -0.12 9.86
N GLN A 22 14.45 0.27 9.35
CA GLN A 22 14.73 1.64 8.89
C GLN A 22 13.92 2.00 7.64
N GLU A 23 13.74 1.07 6.71
CA GLU A 23 12.86 1.27 5.56
C GLU A 23 11.41 1.54 6.01
N PHE A 24 10.93 0.86 7.06
CA PHE A 24 9.64 1.17 7.69
C PHE A 24 9.54 2.62 8.15
N GLU A 25 10.56 3.10 8.86
CA GLU A 25 10.60 4.47 9.35
C GLU A 25 10.60 5.50 8.20
N VAL A 26 11.41 5.27 7.17
CA VAL A 26 11.49 6.14 5.98
C VAL A 26 10.15 6.21 5.26
N ARG A 27 9.51 5.06 5.00
CA ARG A 27 8.20 5.04 4.33
C ARG A 27 7.10 5.64 5.19
N ASN A 28 7.12 5.43 6.51
CA ASN A 28 6.19 6.07 7.44
C ASN A 28 6.32 7.60 7.39
N ASN A 29 7.55 8.13 7.34
CA ASN A 29 7.77 9.58 7.20
C ASN A 29 7.15 10.12 5.90
N TRP A 30 7.36 9.44 4.77
CA TRP A 30 6.76 9.84 3.49
C TRP A 30 5.23 9.72 3.48
N ILE A 31 4.67 8.69 4.12
CA ILE A 31 3.21 8.53 4.27
C ILE A 31 2.63 9.67 5.11
N ARG A 32 3.30 10.04 6.21
CA ARG A 32 2.88 11.16 7.05
C ARG A 32 2.90 12.48 6.30
N GLU A 33 3.97 12.76 5.55
CA GLU A 33 4.07 13.95 4.70
C GLU A 33 2.97 13.96 3.63
N ALA A 34 2.74 12.83 2.96
CA ALA A 34 1.67 12.69 1.99
C ALA A 34 0.28 12.87 2.62
N SER A 35 0.06 12.38 3.84
CA SER A 35 -1.19 12.54 4.60
C SER A 35 -1.46 14.00 4.96
N ILE A 36 -0.44 14.75 5.41
CA ILE A 36 -0.56 16.18 5.68
C ILE A 36 -0.99 16.93 4.41
N ASN A 37 -0.29 16.68 3.31
CA ASN A 37 -0.57 17.32 2.02
C ASN A 37 -1.93 16.90 1.45
N PHE A 38 -2.33 15.64 1.66
CA PHE A 38 -3.65 15.12 1.30
C PHE A 38 -4.77 15.86 2.02
N ASN A 39 -4.68 15.99 3.35
CA ASN A 39 -5.67 16.68 4.16
C ASN A 39 -5.78 18.16 3.79
N GLN A 40 -4.65 18.81 3.52
CA GLN A 40 -4.63 20.18 3.01
C GLN A 40 -5.33 20.26 1.65
N ALA A 41 -5.04 19.35 0.72
CA ALA A 41 -5.63 19.34 -0.61
C ALA A 41 -7.14 19.07 -0.61
N LEU A 42 -7.65 18.24 0.31
CA LEU A 42 -9.10 18.02 0.47
C LEU A 42 -9.85 19.29 0.87
N SER A 43 -9.24 20.15 1.69
CA SER A 43 -9.87 21.37 2.20
C SER A 43 -10.09 22.46 1.13
N VAL A 44 -9.38 22.38 -0.01
CA VAL A 44 -9.39 23.42 -1.06
C VAL A 44 -10.35 23.07 -2.23
N LYS A 45 -11.12 21.97 -2.10
CA LYS A 45 -11.94 21.22 -3.11
C LYS A 45 -11.20 19.97 -3.63
N PRO A 46 -11.91 18.89 -4.00
CA PRO A 46 -11.29 17.68 -4.56
C PRO A 46 -10.52 18.07 -5.83
N SER A 47 -9.20 18.13 -5.68
CA SER A 47 -8.28 18.49 -6.73
C SER A 47 -7.47 17.26 -7.10
N PHE A 48 -6.99 17.23 -8.34
CA PHE A 48 -6.00 16.26 -8.82
C PHE A 48 -4.82 16.07 -7.84
N ASN A 49 -4.48 17.11 -7.06
CA ASN A 49 -3.44 17.06 -6.04
C ASN A 49 -3.79 16.11 -4.88
N ALA A 50 -5.02 16.12 -4.37
CA ALA A 50 -5.45 15.18 -3.32
C ALA A 50 -5.34 13.73 -3.80
N PHE A 51 -5.70 13.49 -5.05
CA PHE A 51 -5.52 12.18 -5.66
C PHE A 51 -4.05 11.76 -5.72
N ASN A 52 -3.13 12.63 -6.15
CA ASN A 52 -1.70 12.32 -6.18
C ASN A 52 -1.13 11.98 -4.79
N HIS A 53 -1.55 12.70 -3.75
CA HIS A 53 -1.14 12.39 -2.38
C HIS A 53 -1.72 11.06 -1.88
N ALA A 54 -2.97 10.74 -2.22
CA ALA A 54 -3.57 9.44 -1.96
C ALA A 54 -2.78 8.29 -2.63
N ILE A 55 -2.39 8.47 -3.89
CA ILE A 55 -1.54 7.51 -4.62
C ILE A 55 -0.17 7.35 -3.95
N SER A 56 0.42 8.45 -3.48
CA SER A 56 1.69 8.41 -2.74
C SER A 56 1.59 7.58 -1.45
N ILE A 57 0.51 7.75 -0.68
CA ILE A 57 0.22 6.96 0.53
C ILE A 57 0.18 5.47 0.19
N ILE A 58 -0.62 5.08 -0.81
CA ILE A 58 -0.75 3.68 -1.23
C ILE A 58 0.57 3.11 -1.73
N ASN A 59 1.32 3.85 -2.55
CA ASN A 59 2.61 3.42 -3.07
C ASN A 59 3.58 3.03 -1.95
N HIS A 60 3.70 3.88 -0.94
CA HIS A 60 4.60 3.61 0.19
C HIS A 60 4.06 2.50 1.10
N ALA A 61 2.75 2.47 1.34
CA ALA A 61 2.13 1.42 2.14
C ALA A 61 2.29 0.03 1.49
N MET A 62 2.16 -0.07 0.16
CA MET A 62 2.41 -1.30 -0.62
C MET A 62 3.81 -1.87 -0.41
N VAL A 63 4.83 -1.00 -0.33
CA VAL A 63 6.20 -1.44 -0.04
C VAL A 63 6.27 -2.07 1.35
N LEU A 64 5.61 -1.46 2.34
CA LEU A 64 5.57 -1.99 3.71
C LEU A 64 4.83 -3.32 3.79
N VAL A 65 3.69 -3.46 3.09
CA VAL A 65 3.00 -4.75 2.94
C VAL A 65 3.97 -5.79 2.43
N ARG A 66 4.66 -5.53 1.32
CA ARG A 66 5.62 -6.49 0.73
C ARG A 66 6.74 -6.88 1.68
N ILE A 67 7.09 -6.06 2.67
CA ILE A 67 8.13 -6.37 3.65
C ILE A 67 7.61 -7.32 4.73
N ILE A 68 6.43 -7.07 5.30
CA ILE A 68 5.91 -7.80 6.48
C ILE A 68 4.84 -8.85 6.16
N ASP A 69 4.43 -8.98 4.91
CA ASP A 69 3.40 -9.92 4.51
C ASP A 69 3.89 -11.37 4.61
N LEU A 70 3.32 -12.12 5.56
CA LEU A 70 3.60 -13.54 5.77
C LEU A 70 3.16 -14.42 4.58
N ASP A 71 2.22 -13.94 3.78
CA ASP A 71 1.78 -14.63 2.57
C ASP A 71 2.70 -14.34 1.38
N ALA A 72 3.55 -13.30 1.50
CA ALA A 72 4.47 -12.81 0.48
C ALA A 72 3.78 -12.61 -0.89
N ILE A 73 2.55 -12.06 -0.86
CA ILE A 73 1.70 -11.94 -2.03
C ILE A 73 2.42 -11.10 -3.10
N GLY A 74 2.56 -11.70 -4.28
CA GLY A 74 3.25 -11.13 -5.45
C GLY A 74 4.74 -10.84 -5.28
N SER A 75 5.41 -11.45 -4.29
CA SER A 75 6.86 -11.49 -4.24
C SER A 75 7.41 -12.35 -5.39
N ARG A 76 8.51 -11.89 -6.03
CA ARG A 76 9.25 -12.69 -7.01
C ARG A 76 10.03 -13.84 -6.35
N ASP A 77 10.43 -13.66 -5.10
CA ASP A 77 11.07 -14.68 -4.26
C ASP A 77 10.19 -14.89 -3.02
N VAL A 78 9.24 -15.80 -3.14
CA VAL A 78 8.23 -16.07 -2.10
C VAL A 78 8.89 -16.59 -0.83
N LEU A 79 9.82 -17.55 -0.95
CA LEU A 79 10.44 -18.19 0.22
C LEU A 79 11.25 -17.18 1.04
N ARG A 80 12.09 -16.37 0.38
CA ARG A 80 12.86 -15.32 1.06
C ARG A 80 11.99 -14.26 1.70
N SER A 81 10.93 -13.83 1.02
CA SER A 81 10.00 -12.84 1.59
C SER A 81 9.25 -13.38 2.80
N LYS A 82 8.82 -14.65 2.77
CA LYS A 82 8.18 -15.31 3.92
C LYS A 82 9.13 -15.44 5.11
N GLU A 83 10.38 -15.83 4.88
CA GLU A 83 11.39 -15.92 5.93
C GLU A 83 11.63 -14.53 6.57
N ARG A 84 11.82 -13.49 5.75
CA ARG A 84 11.96 -12.11 6.24
C ARG A 84 10.76 -11.67 7.07
N ALA A 85 9.55 -11.85 6.54
CA ALA A 85 8.32 -11.46 7.23
C ALA A 85 8.21 -12.19 8.58
N LYS A 86 8.45 -13.51 8.60
CA LYS A 86 8.45 -14.30 9.83
C LYS A 86 9.41 -13.74 10.88
N ILE A 87 10.67 -13.47 10.50
CA ILE A 87 11.67 -12.90 11.42
C ILE A 87 11.21 -11.54 11.95
N LEU A 88 10.65 -10.68 11.11
CA LEU A 88 10.13 -9.37 11.52
C LEU A 88 8.97 -9.49 12.51
N HIS A 89 8.04 -10.43 12.30
CA HIS A 89 6.93 -10.70 13.21
C HIS A 89 7.40 -11.29 14.54
N GLU A 90 8.36 -12.22 14.52
CA GLU A 90 8.96 -12.77 15.75
C GLU A 90 9.67 -11.69 16.58
N ARG A 91 10.38 -10.79 15.90
CA ARG A 91 11.02 -9.63 16.53
C ARG A 91 10.02 -8.59 17.03
N ASN A 92 8.83 -8.53 16.42
CA ASN A 92 7.80 -7.56 16.73
C ASN A 92 6.44 -8.22 16.98
N PRO A 93 6.23 -8.93 18.10
CA PRO A 93 5.04 -9.78 18.31
C PRO A 93 3.70 -9.03 18.35
N ARG A 94 3.72 -7.70 18.52
CA ARG A 94 2.53 -6.83 18.51
C ARG A 94 2.19 -6.30 17.12
N MET A 95 3.01 -6.58 16.11
CA MET A 95 2.86 -6.07 14.76
C MET A 95 1.49 -6.45 14.18
N LEU A 96 0.78 -5.46 13.68
CA LEU A 96 -0.54 -5.68 13.07
C LEU A 96 -0.38 -6.20 11.64
N PRO A 97 -1.27 -7.11 11.20
CA PRO A 97 -1.32 -7.48 9.80
C PRO A 97 -1.70 -6.27 8.94
N PRO A 98 -1.23 -6.20 7.68
CA PRO A 98 -1.69 -5.19 6.74
C PRO A 98 -3.21 -5.20 6.56
N PRO A 99 -3.85 -4.04 6.29
CA PRO A 99 -5.27 -3.99 5.93
C PRO A 99 -5.56 -4.86 4.70
N GLU A 100 -6.64 -5.65 4.77
CA GLU A 100 -7.02 -6.54 3.67
C GLU A 100 -7.43 -5.75 2.43
N THR A 101 -8.07 -4.60 2.64
CA THR A 101 -8.42 -3.61 1.59
C THR A 101 -7.19 -3.17 0.79
N LEU A 102 -6.07 -2.94 1.47
CA LEU A 102 -4.80 -2.59 0.88
C LEU A 102 -4.25 -3.75 0.01
N ARG A 103 -4.34 -5.00 0.48
CA ARG A 103 -3.97 -6.18 -0.32
C ARG A 103 -4.86 -6.35 -1.55
N ASN A 104 -6.15 -6.10 -1.43
CA ASN A 104 -7.13 -6.26 -2.51
C ASN A 104 -6.91 -5.26 -3.64
N ILE A 105 -6.64 -3.98 -3.33
CA ILE A 105 -6.40 -2.98 -4.37
C ILE A 105 -5.07 -3.16 -5.10
N ARG A 106 -4.12 -3.94 -4.54
CA ARG A 106 -2.75 -4.06 -5.06
C ARG A 106 -2.71 -4.48 -6.52
N ASN A 107 -3.41 -5.56 -6.88
CA ASN A 107 -3.42 -6.06 -8.25
C ASN A 107 -4.06 -5.05 -9.23
N ASP A 108 -5.06 -4.31 -8.77
CA ASP A 108 -5.72 -3.28 -9.59
C ASP A 108 -4.81 -2.08 -9.79
N PHE A 109 -4.03 -1.75 -8.76
CA PHE A 109 -3.08 -0.66 -8.75
C PHE A 109 -1.82 -0.94 -9.57
N GLU A 110 -1.19 -2.10 -9.38
CA GLU A 110 0.08 -2.47 -10.02
C GLU A 110 -0.06 -2.86 -11.49
N HIS A 111 -1.28 -3.21 -11.94
CA HIS A 111 -1.60 -3.60 -13.31
C HIS A 111 -2.65 -2.68 -13.93
N LEU A 112 -2.59 -1.39 -13.58
CA LEU A 112 -3.49 -0.36 -14.09
C LEU A 112 -3.48 -0.33 -15.62
N GLU A 113 -2.30 -0.40 -16.24
CA GLU A 113 -2.11 -0.39 -17.69
C GLU A 113 -2.79 -1.58 -18.37
N GLU A 114 -2.60 -2.80 -17.87
CA GLU A 114 -3.20 -4.01 -18.45
C GLU A 114 -4.73 -3.97 -18.34
N ARG A 115 -5.25 -3.39 -17.25
CA ARG A 115 -6.69 -3.21 -17.06
C ARG A 115 -7.26 -2.12 -17.96
N MET A 116 -6.53 -1.03 -18.17
CA MET A 116 -6.88 -0.01 -19.16
C MET A 116 -6.91 -0.60 -20.57
N ASP A 117 -5.93 -1.43 -20.94
CA ASP A 117 -5.89 -2.12 -22.24
C ASP A 117 -7.09 -3.06 -22.41
N ARG A 118 -7.41 -3.87 -21.39
CA ARG A 118 -8.60 -4.75 -21.39
C ARG A 118 -9.89 -3.97 -21.54
N TRP A 119 -10.04 -2.85 -20.84
CA TRP A 119 -11.21 -1.99 -20.99
C TRP A 119 -11.27 -1.39 -22.40
N ALA A 120 -10.16 -0.84 -22.90
CA ALA A 120 -10.08 -0.17 -24.20
C ALA A 120 -10.35 -1.13 -25.37
N THR A 121 -10.07 -2.41 -25.18
CA THR A 121 -10.30 -3.47 -26.18
C THR A 121 -11.62 -4.22 -25.98
N SER A 122 -12.35 -3.96 -24.89
CA SER A 122 -13.64 -4.63 -24.62
C SER A 122 -14.71 -4.25 -25.66
N THR A 123 -15.61 -5.20 -25.94
CA THR A 123 -16.74 -5.03 -26.86
C THR A 123 -17.91 -4.24 -26.26
N TYR A 124 -17.85 -3.94 -24.96
CA TYR A 124 -18.86 -3.15 -24.27
C TYR A 124 -18.80 -1.68 -24.70
N GLU A 125 -19.93 -0.98 -24.60
CA GLU A 125 -19.97 0.46 -24.85
C GLU A 125 -19.05 1.18 -23.85
N LYS A 126 -18.07 1.92 -24.38
CA LYS A 126 -17.06 2.65 -23.61
C LYS A 126 -17.62 3.98 -23.12
N GLN A 127 -18.64 3.93 -22.26
CA GLN A 127 -19.34 5.13 -21.77
C GLN A 127 -18.67 5.81 -20.57
N TYR A 128 -17.49 5.34 -20.15
CA TYR A 128 -16.84 5.74 -18.89
C TYR A 128 -15.47 6.35 -19.13
N ILE A 129 -15.10 7.33 -18.30
CA ILE A 129 -13.76 7.92 -18.28
C ILE A 129 -13.18 7.87 -16.87
N ASP A 130 -11.85 7.88 -16.78
CA ASP A 130 -11.16 8.09 -15.51
C ASP A 130 -11.39 9.54 -15.03
N LEU A 131 -12.18 9.68 -13.96
CA LEU A 131 -12.52 10.97 -13.36
C LEU A 131 -11.31 11.65 -12.69
N ALA A 132 -10.19 10.93 -12.52
CA ALA A 132 -8.92 11.53 -12.09
C ALA A 132 -8.14 12.18 -13.26
N ILE A 133 -8.47 11.88 -14.52
CA ILE A 133 -7.77 12.39 -15.71
C ILE A 133 -8.62 13.42 -16.50
N GLY A 134 -9.95 13.39 -16.39
CA GLY A 134 -10.79 14.33 -17.14
C GLY A 134 -12.17 14.60 -16.53
N ASN A 135 -12.79 15.70 -16.97
CA ASN A 135 -14.19 16.01 -16.69
C ASN A 135 -15.08 15.37 -17.76
N GLY A 136 -15.58 14.17 -17.49
CA GLY A 136 -16.41 13.41 -18.43
C GLY A 136 -17.88 13.58 -18.14
N TYR A 137 -18.67 13.71 -19.21
CA TYR A 137 -20.12 13.61 -19.14
C TYR A 137 -20.52 12.20 -18.70
N LEU A 138 -21.09 12.08 -17.49
CA LEU A 138 -21.70 10.85 -17.00
C LEU A 138 -22.96 10.54 -17.82
N LEU A 139 -22.91 9.53 -18.69
CA LEU A 139 -24.11 8.91 -19.23
C LEU A 139 -24.74 8.06 -18.09
N ARG A 140 -25.95 8.44 -17.67
CA ARG A 140 -26.73 7.72 -16.65
C ARG A 140 -27.05 6.30 -17.15
N GLY A 141 -26.73 5.26 -16.37
CA GLY A 141 -27.43 3.98 -16.60
C GLY A 141 -26.87 2.69 -15.99
N SER A 142 -25.56 2.51 -15.83
CA SER A 142 -25.01 1.21 -15.41
C SER A 142 -23.98 1.35 -14.29
N GLU A 143 -23.93 0.32 -13.43
CA GLU A 143 -22.96 0.16 -12.34
C GLU A 143 -21.57 0.63 -12.81
N MET A 144 -21.02 1.62 -12.12
CA MET A 144 -19.90 2.42 -12.59
C MET A 144 -18.57 1.64 -12.50
N ASP A 145 -18.02 1.20 -13.62
CA ASP A 145 -16.59 0.89 -13.72
C ASP A 145 -15.79 2.21 -13.69
N THR A 146 -15.65 2.80 -12.50
CA THR A 146 -14.76 3.95 -12.32
C THR A 146 -13.34 3.42 -12.19
N PHE A 147 -12.47 3.70 -13.16
CA PHE A 147 -11.06 3.27 -13.13
C PHE A 147 -10.39 3.59 -11.81
N ARG A 148 -10.50 4.87 -11.43
CA ARG A 148 -9.94 5.42 -10.21
C ARG A 148 -10.87 6.52 -9.71
N LYS A 149 -11.10 6.56 -8.40
CA LYS A 149 -11.94 7.60 -7.77
C LYS A 149 -11.46 7.87 -6.35
N LEU A 150 -11.51 9.13 -5.94
CA LEU A 150 -11.29 9.52 -4.56
C LEU A 150 -12.57 10.16 -4.00
N GLU A 151 -13.10 9.59 -2.93
CA GLU A 151 -14.29 10.05 -2.22
C GLU A 151 -13.96 10.23 -0.73
N GLY A 152 -13.64 11.45 -0.30
CA GLY A 152 -13.11 11.67 1.05
C GLY A 152 -11.77 10.96 1.22
N THR A 153 -11.68 10.04 2.20
CA THR A 153 -10.50 9.18 2.43
C THR A 153 -10.53 7.88 1.63
N LYS A 154 -11.63 7.58 0.92
CA LYS A 154 -11.76 6.33 0.17
C LYS A 154 -11.17 6.46 -1.22
N LEU A 155 -10.14 5.67 -1.48
CA LEU A 155 -9.55 5.53 -2.81
C LEU A 155 -10.08 4.24 -3.45
N LYS A 156 -10.71 4.38 -4.61
CA LYS A 156 -11.27 3.29 -5.39
C LYS A 156 -10.41 3.03 -6.62
N PHE A 157 -10.16 1.76 -6.88
CA PHE A 157 -9.56 1.24 -8.11
C PHE A 157 -10.46 0.13 -8.63
N TRP A 158 -11.12 0.34 -9.77
CA TRP A 158 -12.14 -0.59 -10.29
C TRP A 158 -13.15 -1.02 -9.20
N ASN A 159 -13.07 -2.29 -8.79
CA ASN A 159 -14.01 -2.96 -7.89
C ASN A 159 -13.50 -3.02 -6.45
N ASN A 160 -12.31 -2.50 -6.20
CA ASN A 160 -11.69 -2.50 -4.89
C ASN A 160 -11.63 -1.08 -4.33
N GLU A 161 -11.81 -0.96 -3.03
CA GLU A 161 -11.65 0.29 -2.30
C GLU A 161 -10.74 0.10 -1.09
N VAL A 162 -10.02 1.18 -0.76
CA VAL A 162 -9.20 1.28 0.43
C VAL A 162 -9.49 2.59 1.13
N ASP A 163 -9.60 2.55 2.46
CA ASP A 163 -9.64 3.76 3.27
C ASP A 163 -8.22 4.20 3.60
N LEU A 164 -7.84 5.39 3.17
CA LEU A 164 -6.51 5.94 3.41
C LEU A 164 -6.24 6.13 4.90
N GLN A 165 -7.27 6.42 5.71
CA GLN A 165 -7.08 6.60 7.15
C GLN A 165 -6.72 5.28 7.83
N GLU A 166 -7.39 4.18 7.46
CA GLU A 166 -7.06 2.83 7.93
C GLU A 166 -5.60 2.48 7.62
N VAL A 167 -5.14 2.82 6.41
CA VAL A 167 -3.75 2.59 6.00
C VAL A 167 -2.77 3.43 6.81
N ILE A 168 -3.07 4.71 7.02
CA ILE A 168 -2.23 5.62 7.82
C ILE A 168 -2.11 5.10 9.25
N ASP A 169 -3.23 4.80 9.90
CA ASP A 169 -3.28 4.32 11.28
C ASP A 169 -2.49 3.01 11.43
N TRP A 170 -2.63 2.09 10.48
CA TRP A 170 -1.86 0.84 10.46
C TRP A 170 -0.35 1.08 10.36
N VAL A 171 0.09 1.96 9.46
CA VAL A 171 1.53 2.25 9.30
C VAL A 171 2.09 2.92 10.54
N GLU A 172 1.39 3.91 11.10
CA GLU A 172 1.83 4.62 12.29
C GLU A 172 1.97 3.68 13.49
N GLU A 173 0.98 2.81 13.71
CA GLU A 173 0.99 1.82 14.77
C GLU A 173 2.13 0.81 14.59
N THR A 174 2.28 0.28 13.38
CA THR A 174 3.35 -0.67 13.04
C THR A 174 4.73 -0.05 13.25
N ASN A 175 4.92 1.19 12.81
CA ASN A 175 6.18 1.90 12.99
C ASN A 175 6.49 2.15 14.48
N ARG A 176 5.47 2.52 15.28
CA ARG A 176 5.62 2.69 16.72
C ARG A 176 6.09 1.39 17.38
N ILE A 177 5.50 0.26 17.02
CA ILE A 177 5.89 -1.06 17.55
C ILE A 177 7.35 -1.39 17.21
N ILE A 178 7.77 -1.12 15.97
CA ILE A 178 9.15 -1.36 15.53
C ILE A 178 10.13 -0.50 16.33
N ILE A 179 9.87 0.80 16.46
CA ILE A 179 10.72 1.73 17.23
C ILE A 179 10.81 1.30 18.69
N ASP A 180 9.67 1.00 19.33
CA ASP A 180 9.60 0.56 20.72
C ASP A 180 10.47 -0.67 20.98
N ASN A 181 10.42 -1.66 20.07
CA ASN A 181 11.19 -2.89 20.24
C ASN A 181 12.67 -2.67 19.92
N ASN A 182 12.99 -1.83 18.94
CA ASN A 182 14.38 -1.49 18.63
C ASN A 182 15.07 -0.79 19.79
N ASN A 183 14.40 0.16 20.45
CA ASN A 183 14.92 0.83 21.65
C ASN A 183 15.10 -0.10 22.85
N LYS A 184 14.50 -1.30 22.84
CA LYS A 184 14.68 -2.31 23.89
C LYS A 184 15.77 -3.33 23.54
N ARG A 185 16.05 -3.52 22.25
CA ARG A 185 17.06 -4.46 21.74
C ARG A 185 18.46 -3.84 21.66
N PHE A 186 18.54 -2.53 21.47
CA PHE A 186 19.77 -1.75 21.31
C PHE A 186 19.84 -0.61 22.34
#